data_AF-A0AAE3KH68-F1
#
_entry.id   AF-A0AAE3KH68-F1
#
_cell.length_a   1.000
_cell.length_b   1.000
_cell.length_c   1.000
_cell.angle_alpha   90.00
_cell.angle_beta   90.00
_cell.angle_gamma   90.00
#
_symmetry.space_group_name_H-M   'P 1'
#
loop_
_entity.id
_entity.type
_entity.pdbx_description
1 polymer ?
#
loop_
_entity_poly.entity_id
_entity_poly.type
_entity_poly.pdbx_seq_one_letter_code
_entity_poly.pdbx_strand_id
1 'polypeptide(L)' 'MIPGVRYSEAPRCGVCGHRALLTREAAHALVLESFGRLELFTCPYADNGWHVWAPHLESRRVPEPGR' A
#
# COMPACT_ATOMS: atom_id res chain seq x y z
N MET A 1 -4.24 -20.27 8.62
CA MET A 1 -5.22 -19.16 8.49
C MET A 1 -4.52 -17.91 8.97
N ILE A 2 -4.04 -17.08 8.05
CA ILE A 2 -3.31 -15.85 8.40
C ILE A 2 -4.38 -14.80 8.74
N PRO A 3 -4.40 -14.22 9.95
CA PRO A 3 -5.39 -13.22 10.33
C PRO A 3 -5.25 -12.02 9.40
N GLY A 4 -6.16 -11.96 8.42
CA GLY A 4 -6.24 -10.89 7.45
C GLY A 4 -6.54 -9.59 8.17
N VAL A 5 -5.55 -8.71 8.25
CA VAL A 5 -5.84 -7.28 8.27
C VAL A 5 -6.63 -7.03 6.99
N ARG A 6 -7.96 -6.93 7.13
CA ARG A 6 -8.81 -6.44 6.07
C ARG A 6 -8.35 -5.04 5.76
N TYR A 7 -8.17 -4.75 4.49
CA TYR A 7 -7.81 -3.42 4.00
C TYR A 7 -8.66 -2.31 4.65
N SER A 8 -9.94 -2.57 4.90
CA SER A 8 -10.88 -1.62 5.54
C SER A 8 -10.61 -1.34 7.02
N GLU A 9 -9.94 -2.24 7.73
CA GLU A 9 -9.60 -2.11 9.17
C GLU A 9 -8.16 -1.61 9.38
N ALA A 10 -7.40 -1.48 8.29
CA ALA A 10 -6.01 -1.04 8.34
C ALA A 10 -5.89 0.44 8.77
N PRO A 11 -4.94 0.77 9.65
CA PRO A 11 -4.68 2.15 10.03
C PRO A 11 -4.30 2.97 8.78
N ARG A 12 -4.80 4.19 8.64
CA ARG A 12 -4.49 5.04 7.48
C ARG A 12 -3.35 5.98 7.81
N CYS A 13 -2.32 5.99 6.98
CA CYS A 13 -1.23 6.94 7.10
C CYS A 13 -1.70 8.30 6.60
N GLY A 14 -1.89 9.27 7.50
CA GLY A 14 -2.27 10.64 7.14
C GLY A 14 -1.23 11.35 6.27
N VAL A 15 0.05 10.99 6.43
CA VAL A 15 1.16 11.61 5.69
C VAL A 15 1.21 11.14 4.22
N CYS A 16 0.94 9.86 3.98
CA CYS A 16 0.87 9.29 2.62
C CYS A 16 -0.47 9.55 1.92
N GLY A 17 -1.26 10.53 2.37
CA GLY A 17 -2.56 10.87 1.78
C GLY A 17 -3.68 9.90 2.18
N HIS A 18 -3.76 9.52 3.46
CA HIS A 18 -4.75 8.59 4.01
C HIS A 18 -4.73 7.18 3.38
N ARG A 19 -3.58 6.75 2.87
CA ARG A 19 -3.37 5.39 2.35
C ARG A 19 -3.38 4.36 3.48
N ALA A 20 -3.96 3.19 3.22
CA ALA A 20 -3.99 2.09 4.17
C ALA A 20 -2.57 1.60 4.47
N LEU A 21 -2.22 1.56 5.75
CA LEU A 21 -0.97 1.06 6.27
C LEU A 21 -1.16 -0.42 6.64
N LEU A 22 -0.51 -1.27 5.88
CA LEU A 22 -0.64 -2.71 5.94
C LEU A 22 0.65 -3.33 6.48
N THR A 23 0.56 -4.55 6.99
CA THR A 23 1.74 -5.39 7.19
C THR A 23 2.22 -5.92 5.84
N ARG A 24 3.49 -6.37 5.80
CA ARG A 24 4.07 -6.98 4.60
C ARG A 24 3.21 -8.11 4.05
N GLU A 25 2.72 -8.99 4.94
CA GLU A 25 1.90 -10.15 4.57
C GLU A 25 0.57 -9.73 3.96
N ALA A 26 -0.13 -8.75 4.55
CA ALA A 26 -1.40 -8.26 4.04
C ALA A 26 -1.24 -7.53 2.70
N ALA A 27 -0.20 -6.70 2.55
CA ALA A 27 0.10 -6.03 1.30
C ALA A 27 0.42 -7.05 0.18
N HIS A 28 1.20 -8.09 0.50
CA HIS A 28 1.55 -9.14 -0.45
C HIS A 28 0.33 -9.98 -0.85
N ALA A 29 -0.56 -10.29 0.10
CA ALA A 29 -1.82 -10.97 -0.20
C ALA A 29 -2.67 -10.17 -1.19
N LEU A 30 -2.83 -8.85 -0.99
CA LEU A 30 -3.59 -7.99 -1.90
C LEU A 30 -2.99 -7.94 -3.31
N VAL A 31 -1.65 -7.89 -3.43
CA VAL A 31 -0.98 -7.92 -4.74
C VAL A 31 -1.22 -9.24 -5.46
N LEU A 32 -1.16 -10.36 -4.74
CA LEU A 32 -1.46 -11.70 -5.27
C LEU A 32 -2.93 -11.81 -5.69
N GLU A 33 -3.87 -11.40 -4.84
CA GLU A 33 -5.31 -11.43 -5.12
C GLU A 33 -5.70 -10.49 -6.26
N SER A 34 -4.93 -9.43 -6.47
CA SER A 34 -5.13 -8.49 -7.57
C SER A 34 -4.49 -8.94 -8.88
N PHE A 35 -3.92 -10.15 -8.95
CA PHE A 35 -3.27 -10.70 -10.13
C PHE A 35 -2.22 -9.74 -10.74
N GLY A 36 -1.43 -9.07 -9.89
CA GLY A 36 -0.39 -8.14 -10.33
C GLY A 36 -0.88 -6.75 -10.76
N ARG A 37 -2.15 -6.42 -10.55
CA ARG A 37 -2.70 -5.06 -10.81
C ARG A 37 -2.31 -4.04 -9.74
N LEU A 38 -1.90 -4.52 -8.57
CA LEU A 38 -1.41 -3.70 -7.46
C LEU A 38 0.10 -3.88 -7.32
N GLU A 39 0.79 -2.82 -6.90
CA GLU A 39 2.19 -2.91 -6.45
C GLU A 39 2.28 -2.52 -4.98
N LEU A 40 3.25 -3.11 -4.28
CA LEU A 40 3.53 -2.87 -2.88
C LEU A 40 4.75 -1.95 -2.71
N PHE A 41 4.68 -1.00 -1.77
CA PHE A 41 5.78 -0.10 -1.44
C PHE A 41 5.84 0.14 0.07
N THR A 42 7.02 0.43 0.59
CA THR A 42 7.22 0.71 2.02
C THR A 42 6.78 2.13 2.37
N CYS A 43 6.16 2.28 3.54
CA CYS A 43 5.86 3.59 4.10
C CYS A 43 7.15 4.18 4.71
N PRO A 44 7.59 5.38 4.29
CA PRO A 44 8.78 6.00 4.88
C PRO A 44 8.53 6.60 6.27
N TYR A 45 7.26 6.75 6.67
CA TYR A 45 6.86 7.39 7.93
C TYR A 45 6.46 6.41 9.04
N ALA A 46 6.35 5.12 8.72
CA ALA A 46 5.94 4.11 9.68
C ALA A 46 6.92 2.94 9.65
N ASP A 47 7.42 2.56 10.82
CA ASP A 47 8.24 1.37 11.00
C ASP A 47 7.46 0.13 10.53
N ASN A 48 8.00 -0.56 9.53
CA ASN A 48 7.42 -1.75 8.89
C ASN A 48 6.02 -1.60 8.29
N GLY A 49 5.61 -0.37 7.96
CA GLY A 49 4.37 -0.12 7.24
C GLY A 49 4.51 -0.35 5.74
N TRP A 50 3.53 -1.01 5.14
CA TRP A 50 3.43 -1.23 3.69
C TRP A 50 2.17 -0.59 3.13
N HIS A 51 2.28 -0.09 1.93
CA HIS A 51 1.18 0.46 1.17
C HIS A 51 1.04 -0.32 -0.14
N VAL A 52 -0.19 -0.43 -0.63
CA VAL A 52 -0.46 -0.92 -1.97
C VAL A 52 -0.98 0.23 -2.82
N TRP A 53 -0.62 0.25 -4.10
CA TRP A 53 -1.15 1.20 -5.07
C TRP A 53 -1.48 0.51 -6.38
N ALA A 54 -2.44 1.06 -7.12
CA ALA A 54 -2.90 0.51 -8.39
C ALA A 54 -2.40 1.40 -9.55
N PRO A 55 -1.25 1.13 -10.20
CA PRO A 55 -0.74 1.96 -11.30
C PRO A 55 -1.74 2.13 -12.46
N HIS A 56 -2.61 1.15 -12.66
CA HIS A 56 -3.61 1.16 -13.72
C HIS A 56 -4.86 1.98 -13.39
N LEU A 57 -5.14 2.24 -12.11
CA LEU A 57 -6.33 3.00 -11.67
C LEU A 57 -5.95 4.39 -11.14
N GLU A 58 -4.78 4.49 -10.53
CA GLU A 58 -4.24 5.69 -9.96
C GLU A 58 -3.13 6.20 -10.89
N SER A 59 -3.38 7.29 -11.62
CA SER A 59 -2.30 7.99 -12.33
C SER A 59 -1.25 8.39 -11.29
N ARG A 60 -0.04 7.82 -11.41
CA ARG A 60 1.10 8.13 -10.57
C ARG A 60 1.32 9.64 -10.56
N ARG A 61 0.83 10.34 -9.53
CA ARG A 61 1.51 11.55 -9.09
C ARG A 61 2.77 11.08 -8.37
N VAL A 62 3.76 10.63 -9.16
CA VAL A 62 5.13 10.68 -8.67
C VAL A 62 5.36 12.15 -8.37
N PRO A 63 5.70 12.57 -7.14
CA PRO A 63 6.51 13.78 -7.04
C PRO A 63 7.77 13.46 -7.83
N GLU A 64 7.88 14.02 -9.04
CA GLU A 64 9.06 13.91 -9.89
C GLU A 64 10.30 14.11 -9.00
N PRO A 65 11.32 13.24 -9.05
CA PRO A 65 12.57 13.56 -8.38
C PRO A 65 13.06 14.87 -9.01
N GLY A 66 13.06 15.93 -8.20
CA GLY A 66 13.43 17.27 -8.61
C GLY A 66 14.73 17.22 -9.42
N ARG A 67 14.62 17.74 -10.64
CA ARG A 67 15.73 18.00 -11.55
C ARG A 67 16.71 19.00 -10.95
#